data_AF-A0A5N5MZ03-F1
#
_entry.id   AF-A0A5N5MZ03-F1
#
_cell.length_a   1.000
_cell.length_b   1.000
_cell.length_c   1.000
_cell.angle_alpha   90.00
_cell.angle_beta   90.00
_cell.angle_gamma   90.00
#
_symmetry.space_group_name_H-M   'P 1'
#
loop_
_entity.id
_entity.type
_entity.pdbx_description
1 polymer ?
#
loop_
_entity_poly.entity_id
_entity_poly.type
_entity_poly.pdbx_seq_one_letter_code
_entity_poly.pdbx_strand_id
1 'polypeptide(L)'
;MAGHSFMRPEHYSLLERSYGLGWIRTQLPGEVGAMGLNPWLARMPVAHHSRLAIYHQGNLPGATSAVYLFPETRSGVVVLANAYGLSDAPDWISQLIMDTLFETNSTTDYVKLTEDAVREFQRSRSETVRDIDSMRGTSPSGMQALATYVGRFENAGGSFVVDVFVESGALKLAFQGLGEEVFPLEHLHGEVFTWFTSIRDLAQHGRQIFPAPHYLIRFHRNSMGKVVSLEWAHNGTTSGGEFFVKDYAAWPASWLGLSVLSTSVAGYFAVSRLRIMLGWSKN
;
A
#
# COMPACT_ATOMS: atom_id res chain seq x y z
N MET A 1 -7.52 -9.65 23.93
CA MET A 1 -7.57 -9.04 22.59
C MET A 1 -6.87 -7.69 22.71
N ALA A 2 -5.57 -7.62 22.45
CA ALA A 2 -4.84 -6.36 22.50
C ALA A 2 -5.22 -5.58 21.23
N GLY A 3 -5.84 -4.41 21.37
CA GLY A 3 -6.09 -3.55 20.23
C GLY A 3 -4.75 -3.12 19.64
N HIS A 4 -4.42 -3.61 18.45
CA HIS A 4 -3.29 -3.07 17.70
C HIS A 4 -3.67 -1.67 17.24
N SER A 5 -3.09 -0.65 17.87
CA SER A 5 -3.14 0.72 17.36
C SER A 5 -2.22 0.79 16.14
N PHE A 6 -2.74 1.23 15.01
CA PHE A 6 -1.93 1.49 13.80
C PHE A 6 -1.09 2.76 13.91
N MET A 7 -1.26 3.54 14.99
CA MET A 7 -0.44 4.73 15.23
C MET A 7 0.96 4.35 15.71
N ARG A 8 1.97 4.97 15.09
CA ARG A 8 3.36 4.82 15.50
C ARG A 8 3.59 5.43 16.88
N PRO A 9 4.48 4.86 17.72
CA PRO A 9 4.77 5.38 19.05
C PRO A 9 5.25 6.84 19.08
N GLU A 10 5.95 7.26 18.04
CA GLU A 10 6.48 8.61 17.85
C GLU A 10 5.36 9.67 17.71
N HIS A 11 4.14 9.24 17.40
CA HIS A 11 2.97 10.09 17.25
C HIS A 11 2.10 10.12 18.52
N TYR A 12 2.52 9.51 19.63
CA TYR A 12 1.89 9.72 20.93
C TYR A 12 2.26 11.10 21.46
N SER A 13 1.24 11.92 21.70
CA SER A 13 1.40 13.30 22.16
C SER A 13 1.04 13.42 23.64
N LEU A 14 1.68 14.37 24.34
CA LEU A 14 1.31 14.82 25.69
C LEU A 14 -0.15 15.30 25.79
N LEU A 15 -0.68 15.80 24.68
CA LEU A 15 -2.11 16.06 24.46
C LEU A 15 -2.73 14.80 23.84
N GLU A 16 -3.63 14.16 24.58
CA GLU A 16 -4.20 12.85 24.29
C GLU A 16 -4.53 12.63 22.80
N ARG A 17 -3.69 11.81 22.12
CA ARG A 17 -3.99 11.26 20.80
C ARG A 17 -4.32 9.78 20.92
N SER A 18 -5.50 9.39 20.48
CA SER A 18 -5.96 8.00 20.54
C SER A 18 -6.60 7.57 19.22
N TYR A 19 -6.62 6.25 18.98
CA TYR A 19 -7.24 5.64 17.81
C TYR A 19 -8.25 4.59 18.26
N GLY A 20 -9.46 4.65 17.71
CA GLY A 20 -10.51 3.69 18.02
C GLY A 20 -11.64 3.74 17.00
N LEU A 21 -12.19 2.57 16.67
CA LEU A 21 -13.34 2.43 15.75
C LEU A 21 -13.15 3.14 14.39
N GLY A 22 -11.92 3.17 13.87
CA GLY A 22 -11.63 3.84 12.60
C GLY A 22 -11.54 5.37 12.70
N TRP A 23 -11.35 5.92 13.89
CA TRP A 23 -11.19 7.36 14.10
C TRP A 23 -9.94 7.68 14.91
N ILE A 24 -9.27 8.75 14.53
CA ILE A 24 -8.20 9.36 15.30
C ILE A 24 -8.79 10.53 16.07
N ARG A 25 -8.53 10.56 17.37
CA ARG A 25 -8.86 11.67 18.24
C ARG A 25 -7.57 12.41 18.57
N THR A 26 -7.50 13.72 18.34
CA THR A 26 -6.38 14.56 18.76
C THR A 26 -6.91 15.79 19.48
N GLN A 27 -6.43 16.04 20.70
CA GLN A 27 -6.59 17.32 21.37
C GLN A 27 -5.59 18.33 20.79
N LEU A 28 -6.09 19.46 20.28
CA LEU A 28 -5.27 20.50 19.68
C LEU A 28 -4.96 21.62 20.69
N PRO A 29 -3.81 22.30 20.59
CA PRO A 29 -2.89 22.32 19.44
C PRO A 29 -2.07 21.04 19.25
N GLY A 30 -1.88 20.60 18.00
CA GLY A 30 -1.16 19.36 17.70
C GLY A 30 -1.12 19.04 16.21
N GLU A 31 -0.28 18.10 15.80
CA GLU A 31 -0.31 17.62 14.42
C GLU A 31 -1.61 16.84 14.14
N VAL A 32 -2.04 16.85 12.88
CA VAL A 32 -3.10 15.96 12.40
C VAL A 32 -2.58 15.20 11.17
N GLY A 33 -3.42 14.48 10.42
CA GLY A 33 -2.94 13.76 9.24
C GLY A 33 -2.28 12.40 9.49
N ALA A 34 -2.28 11.91 10.74
CA ALA A 34 -1.45 10.78 11.19
C ALA A 34 -1.63 9.44 10.44
N MET A 35 -2.79 9.18 9.81
CA MET A 35 -3.02 7.94 9.05
C MET A 35 -2.88 8.13 7.52
N GLY A 36 -2.67 9.37 7.07
CA GLY A 36 -2.49 9.69 5.66
C GLY A 36 -1.12 9.32 5.12
N LEU A 37 -0.88 9.64 3.84
CA LEU A 37 0.44 9.47 3.23
C LEU A 37 1.43 10.57 3.63
N ASN A 38 0.93 11.77 3.93
CA ASN A 38 1.76 12.95 4.18
C ASN A 38 2.82 12.80 5.29
N PRO A 39 2.54 12.18 6.46
CA PRO A 39 3.55 12.01 7.51
C PRO A 39 4.80 11.22 7.06
N TRP A 40 4.69 10.47 5.96
CA TRP A 40 5.79 9.69 5.39
C TRP A 40 6.60 10.47 4.36
N LEU A 41 6.05 11.56 3.84
CA LEU A 41 6.60 12.32 2.72
C LEU A 41 7.08 13.71 3.12
N ALA A 42 6.50 14.28 4.17
CA ALA A 42 6.79 15.64 4.62
C ALA A 42 6.62 15.77 6.13
N ARG A 43 7.14 16.87 6.66
CA ARG A 43 6.89 17.27 8.04
C ARG A 43 5.43 17.72 8.17
N MET A 44 4.74 17.22 9.19
CA MET A 44 3.37 17.64 9.47
C MET A 44 3.33 19.01 10.15
N PRO A 45 2.42 19.92 9.74
CA PRO A 45 2.20 21.16 10.44
C PRO A 45 1.42 20.92 11.75
N VAL A 46 1.58 21.84 12.70
CA VAL A 46 0.82 21.85 13.95
C VAL A 46 -0.42 22.70 13.75
N ALA A 47 -1.60 22.11 13.95
CA ALA A 47 -2.83 22.88 14.02
C ALA A 47 -2.87 23.61 15.38
N HIS A 48 -2.93 24.94 15.36
CA HIS A 48 -2.71 25.77 16.56
C HIS A 48 -3.97 26.10 17.37
N HIS A 49 -5.13 25.60 16.95
CA HIS A 49 -6.40 25.91 17.62
C HIS A 49 -6.65 25.01 18.83
N SER A 50 -7.24 25.56 19.90
CA SER A 50 -7.60 24.79 21.09
C SER A 50 -8.99 24.16 20.93
N ARG A 51 -9.06 22.90 20.50
CA ARG A 51 -10.28 22.08 20.40
C ARG A 51 -9.96 20.61 20.13
N LEU A 52 -10.97 19.76 20.25
CA LEU A 52 -10.90 18.37 19.83
C LEU A 52 -11.05 18.24 18.31
N ALA A 53 -10.18 17.46 17.69
CA ALA A 53 -10.34 16.99 16.31
C ALA A 53 -10.56 15.48 16.30
N ILE A 54 -11.59 15.03 15.58
CA ILE A 54 -11.83 13.62 15.27
C ILE A 54 -11.69 13.46 13.77
N TYR A 55 -10.76 12.64 13.30
CA TYR A 55 -10.45 12.59 11.88
C TYR A 55 -9.99 11.21 11.41
N HIS A 56 -10.00 11.01 10.10
CA HIS A 56 -9.38 9.87 9.44
C HIS A 56 -9.03 10.22 7.99
N GLN A 57 -7.95 9.62 7.49
CA GLN A 57 -7.54 9.67 6.09
C GLN A 57 -7.80 8.34 5.42
N GLY A 58 -8.19 8.36 4.16
CA GLY A 58 -8.28 7.16 3.32
C GLY A 58 -7.29 7.28 2.18
N ASN A 59 -6.48 6.25 1.96
CA ASN A 59 -5.54 6.20 0.85
C ASN A 59 -5.60 4.85 0.14
N LEU A 60 -6.31 4.82 -0.98
CA LEU A 60 -6.32 3.70 -1.90
C LEU A 60 -5.85 4.19 -3.27
N PRO A 61 -5.19 3.33 -4.06
CA PRO A 61 -4.91 3.62 -5.46
C PRO A 61 -6.19 4.09 -6.18
N GLY A 62 -6.15 5.31 -6.73
CA GLY A 62 -7.28 5.91 -7.44
C GLY A 62 -8.35 6.58 -6.56
N ALA A 63 -8.25 6.52 -5.23
CA ALA A 63 -9.17 7.23 -4.32
C ALA A 63 -8.51 7.61 -2.99
N THR A 64 -8.43 8.91 -2.71
CA THR A 64 -7.95 9.46 -1.44
C THR A 64 -9.03 10.31 -0.78
N SER A 65 -9.00 10.37 0.55
CA SER A 65 -9.99 11.11 1.32
C SER A 65 -9.43 11.60 2.64
N ALA A 66 -10.01 12.69 3.14
CA ALA A 66 -9.78 13.15 4.49
C ALA A 66 -11.10 13.65 5.07
N VAL A 67 -11.38 13.23 6.30
CA VAL A 67 -12.55 13.65 7.07
C VAL A 67 -12.06 14.20 8.40
N TYR A 68 -12.51 15.40 8.73
CA TYR A 68 -12.22 16.10 9.98
C TYR A 68 -13.52 16.57 10.61
N LEU A 69 -13.74 16.23 11.89
CA LEU A 69 -14.93 16.57 12.66
C LEU A 69 -14.52 17.32 13.92
N PHE A 70 -15.27 18.38 14.23
CA PHE A 70 -15.03 19.25 15.38
C PHE A 70 -16.32 19.34 16.22
N PRO A 71 -16.47 18.47 17.22
CA PRO A 71 -17.72 18.35 17.98
C PRO A 71 -18.17 19.65 18.65
N GLU A 72 -17.23 20.43 19.21
CA GLU A 72 -17.54 21.66 19.95
C GLU A 72 -18.22 22.71 19.07
N THR A 73 -17.80 22.81 17.81
CA THR A 73 -18.37 23.75 16.83
C THR A 73 -19.41 23.14 15.92
N ARG A 74 -19.72 21.84 16.06
CA ARG A 74 -20.63 21.09 15.19
C ARG A 74 -20.32 21.27 13.71
N SER A 75 -19.03 21.29 13.39
CA SER A 75 -18.53 21.52 12.04
C SER A 75 -17.69 20.34 11.57
N GLY A 76 -17.60 20.17 10.26
CA GLY A 76 -16.78 19.14 9.65
C GLY A 76 -16.28 19.52 8.27
N VAL A 77 -15.13 18.96 7.90
CA VAL A 77 -14.50 19.12 6.60
C VAL A 77 -14.36 17.74 5.98
N VAL A 78 -14.87 17.57 4.77
CA VAL A 78 -14.75 16.34 3.99
C VAL A 78 -14.19 16.68 2.62
N VAL A 79 -13.03 16.10 2.31
CA VAL A 79 -12.38 16.25 1.01
C VAL A 79 -12.18 14.86 0.41
N LEU A 80 -12.65 14.69 -0.83
CA LEU A 80 -12.55 13.45 -1.58
C LEU A 80 -11.84 13.72 -2.91
N ALA A 81 -10.81 12.93 -3.22
CA ALA A 81 -10.12 12.95 -4.50
C ALA A 81 -10.08 11.55 -5.10
N ASN A 82 -10.13 11.48 -6.42
CA ASN A 82 -10.13 10.22 -7.16
C ASN A 82 -9.02 10.20 -8.20
N ALA A 83 -7.81 10.32 -7.67
CA ALA A 83 -6.57 10.21 -8.39
C ALA A 83 -5.60 9.40 -7.54
N TYR A 84 -4.62 8.78 -8.20
CA TYR A 84 -3.44 8.28 -7.51
C TYR A 84 -2.58 9.49 -7.12
N GLY A 85 -2.75 9.98 -5.89
CA GLY A 85 -2.09 11.19 -5.42
C GLY A 85 -0.57 11.02 -5.31
N LEU A 86 0.19 12.03 -5.76
CA LEU A 86 1.62 12.15 -5.47
C LEU A 86 1.89 12.61 -4.02
N SER A 87 0.83 13.01 -3.32
CA SER A 87 0.74 13.33 -1.89
C SER A 87 -0.69 13.04 -1.43
N ASP A 88 -0.95 13.13 -0.13
CA ASP A 88 -2.32 13.11 0.39
C ASP A 88 -2.93 14.52 0.33
N ALA A 89 -3.32 14.91 -0.89
CA ALA A 89 -3.89 16.22 -1.16
C ALA A 89 -5.20 16.49 -0.38
N PRO A 90 -6.14 15.54 -0.21
CA PRO A 90 -7.31 15.73 0.64
C PRO A 90 -6.97 16.18 2.06
N ASP A 91 -5.91 15.63 2.64
CA ASP A 91 -5.46 15.99 3.97
C ASP A 91 -4.92 17.43 4.03
N TRP A 92 -4.07 17.84 3.08
CA TRP A 92 -3.60 19.23 2.99
C TRP A 92 -4.72 20.24 2.79
N ILE A 93 -5.66 19.94 1.89
CA ILE A 93 -6.81 20.81 1.65
C ILE A 93 -7.68 20.90 2.90
N SER A 94 -7.88 19.78 3.62
CA SER A 94 -8.68 19.77 4.84
C SER A 94 -8.06 20.63 5.94
N GLN A 95 -6.74 20.57 6.11
CA GLN A 95 -6.02 21.38 7.10
C GLN A 95 -6.04 22.87 6.73
N LEU A 96 -5.89 23.23 5.45
CA LEU A 96 -6.06 24.61 4.98
C LEU A 96 -7.49 25.14 5.24
N ILE A 97 -8.51 24.34 4.94
CA ILE A 97 -9.91 24.70 5.23
C ILE A 97 -10.13 24.85 6.73
N MET A 98 -9.53 23.98 7.55
CA MET A 98 -9.60 24.03 9.01
C MET A 98 -8.99 25.32 9.57
N ASP A 99 -7.80 25.73 9.09
CA ASP A 99 -7.17 27.00 9.46
C ASP A 99 -8.07 28.19 9.12
N THR A 100 -8.70 28.14 7.94
CA THR A 100 -9.64 29.17 7.48
C THR A 100 -10.92 29.18 8.32
N LEU A 101 -11.50 28.00 8.59
CA LEU A 101 -12.74 27.82 9.33
C LEU A 101 -12.65 28.35 10.77
N PHE A 102 -11.47 28.26 11.37
CA PHE A 102 -11.22 28.71 12.74
C PHE A 102 -10.43 30.01 12.81
N GLU A 103 -10.36 30.76 11.71
CA GLU A 103 -9.74 32.08 11.61
C GLU A 103 -8.34 32.11 12.26
N THR A 104 -7.58 31.03 12.07
CA THR A 104 -6.27 30.88 12.67
C THR A 104 -5.25 31.60 11.81
N ASN A 105 -4.39 32.42 12.43
CA ASN A 105 -3.24 33.03 11.77
C ASN A 105 -2.13 31.98 11.56
N SER A 106 -2.44 30.94 10.79
CA SER A 106 -1.51 29.88 10.42
C SER A 106 -0.50 30.43 9.41
N THR A 107 0.79 30.26 9.70
CA THR A 107 1.87 30.55 8.75
C THR A 107 2.23 29.32 7.92
N THR A 108 1.36 28.31 7.89
CA THR A 108 1.62 27.04 7.20
C THR A 108 1.54 27.24 5.69
N ASP A 109 2.65 26.99 5.01
CA ASP A 109 2.71 26.97 3.55
C ASP A 109 2.36 25.57 3.02
N TYR A 110 1.06 25.32 2.84
CA TYR A 110 0.56 24.04 2.33
C TYR A 110 1.02 23.75 0.89
N VAL A 111 1.34 24.76 0.09
CA VAL A 111 1.89 24.58 -1.26
C VAL A 111 3.30 24.02 -1.13
N LYS A 112 4.15 24.62 -0.30
CA LYS A 112 5.50 24.14 -0.06
C LYS A 112 5.52 22.72 0.52
N LEU A 113 4.65 22.42 1.49
CA LEU A 113 4.49 21.06 2.04
C LEU A 113 4.10 20.05 0.97
N THR A 114 3.19 20.44 0.07
CA THR A 114 2.79 19.60 -1.06
C THR A 114 3.97 19.32 -2.00
N GLU A 115 4.74 20.35 -2.35
CA GLU A 115 5.91 20.18 -3.20
C GLU A 115 7.00 19.30 -2.58
N ASP A 116 7.26 19.47 -1.28
CA ASP A 116 8.21 18.63 -0.54
C ASP A 116 7.74 17.17 -0.55
N ALA A 117 6.46 16.93 -0.26
CA ALA A 117 5.88 15.59 -0.30
C ALA A 117 5.97 14.95 -1.70
N VAL A 118 5.68 15.71 -2.75
CA VAL A 118 5.77 15.23 -4.15
C VAL A 118 7.22 14.88 -4.51
N ARG A 119 8.20 15.71 -4.12
CA ARG A 119 9.63 15.44 -4.34
C ARG A 119 10.05 14.13 -3.67
N GLU A 120 9.67 13.94 -2.41
CA GLU A 120 9.99 12.74 -1.64
C GLU A 120 9.30 11.49 -2.23
N PHE A 121 8.03 11.62 -2.61
CA PHE A 121 7.31 10.55 -3.30
C PHE A 121 8.04 10.12 -4.57
N GLN A 122 8.39 11.08 -5.45
CA GLN A 122 9.12 10.81 -6.69
C GLN A 122 10.49 10.16 -6.41
N ARG A 123 11.25 10.67 -5.44
CA ARG A 123 12.55 10.12 -5.04
C ARG A 123 12.41 8.63 -4.64
N SER A 124 11.49 8.32 -3.73
CA SER A 124 11.27 6.94 -3.27
C SER A 124 10.83 5.99 -4.40
N ARG A 125 10.07 6.50 -5.37
CA ARG A 125 9.66 5.73 -6.55
C ARG A 125 10.81 5.46 -7.50
N SER A 126 11.65 6.47 -7.74
CA SER A 126 12.86 6.31 -8.55
C SER A 126 13.88 5.37 -7.93
N GLU A 127 13.96 5.32 -6.59
CA GLU A 127 14.78 4.33 -5.88
C GLU A 127 14.32 2.90 -6.12
N THR A 128 13.01 2.65 -6.02
CA THR A 128 12.44 1.34 -6.31
C THR A 128 12.81 0.84 -7.71
N VAL A 129 12.68 1.71 -8.72
CA VAL A 129 13.03 1.38 -10.12
C VAL A 129 14.53 1.10 -10.22
N ARG A 130 15.38 1.97 -9.67
CA ARG A 130 16.83 1.83 -9.71
C ARG A 130 17.30 0.54 -9.04
N ASP A 131 16.72 0.18 -7.90
CA ASP A 131 17.08 -1.02 -7.16
C ASP A 131 16.78 -2.28 -7.98
N ILE A 132 15.59 -2.35 -8.60
CA ILE A 132 15.21 -3.47 -9.48
C ILE A 132 16.11 -3.52 -10.71
N ASP A 133 16.37 -2.38 -11.35
CA ASP A 133 17.23 -2.32 -12.54
C ASP A 133 18.68 -2.69 -12.21
N SER A 134 19.18 -2.34 -11.03
CA SER A 134 20.53 -2.72 -10.58
C SER A 134 20.70 -4.24 -10.42
N MET A 135 19.60 -4.98 -10.24
CA MET A 135 19.58 -6.44 -10.13
C MET A 135 19.53 -7.14 -11.50
N ARG A 136 19.29 -6.40 -12.59
CA ARG A 136 19.33 -6.96 -13.95
C ARG A 136 20.79 -7.24 -14.32
N GLY A 137 21.13 -8.53 -14.44
CA GLY A 137 22.48 -8.94 -14.87
C GLY A 137 22.73 -8.67 -16.36
N THR A 138 24.00 -8.58 -16.76
CA THR A 138 24.43 -8.44 -18.17
C THR A 138 24.42 -9.77 -18.95
N SER A 139 24.03 -10.88 -18.32
CA SER A 139 23.80 -12.16 -18.99
C SER A 139 22.85 -13.04 -18.18
N PRO A 140 21.85 -13.68 -18.81
CA PRO A 140 20.98 -14.66 -18.18
C PRO A 140 21.70 -16.00 -17.98
N SER A 141 22.95 -15.99 -17.48
CA SER A 141 23.64 -17.23 -17.15
C SER A 141 22.98 -17.85 -15.92
N GLY A 142 22.48 -19.08 -16.08
CA GLY A 142 21.93 -19.88 -14.98
C GLY A 142 20.40 -19.97 -14.90
N MET A 143 19.64 -19.29 -15.76
CA MET A 143 18.19 -19.53 -15.84
C MET A 143 17.91 -20.90 -16.49
N GLN A 144 17.07 -21.72 -15.85
CA GLN A 144 16.62 -23.00 -16.41
C GLN A 144 15.59 -22.79 -17.53
N ALA A 145 15.22 -23.87 -18.23
CA ALA A 145 14.11 -23.82 -19.17
C ALA A 145 12.84 -23.32 -18.47
N LEU A 146 12.09 -22.42 -19.11
CA LEU A 146 10.92 -21.73 -18.53
C LEU A 146 9.91 -22.70 -17.89
N ALA A 147 9.70 -23.87 -18.51
CA ALA A 147 8.80 -24.92 -18.02
C ALA A 147 9.11 -25.39 -16.59
N THR A 148 10.35 -25.22 -16.11
CA THR A 148 10.77 -25.58 -14.75
C THR A 148 10.04 -24.75 -13.69
N TYR A 149 9.74 -23.50 -14.01
CA TYR A 149 9.14 -22.53 -13.09
C TYR A 149 7.61 -22.61 -13.05
N VAL A 150 6.98 -23.15 -14.11
CA VAL A 150 5.53 -23.26 -14.26
C VAL A 150 4.90 -24.09 -13.15
N GLY A 151 3.85 -23.57 -12.51
CA GLY A 151 3.02 -24.28 -11.53
C GLY A 151 2.17 -23.35 -10.67
N ARG A 152 1.32 -23.96 -9.85
CA ARG A 152 0.53 -23.29 -8.82
C ARG A 152 1.29 -23.33 -7.49
N PHE A 153 1.39 -22.18 -6.83
CA PHE A 153 2.09 -22.04 -5.56
C PHE A 153 1.15 -21.47 -4.51
N GLU A 154 0.95 -22.21 -3.42
CA GLU A 154 -0.01 -21.84 -2.36
C GLU A 154 0.71 -21.48 -1.07
N ASN A 155 0.22 -20.45 -0.38
CA ASN A 155 0.75 -20.10 0.93
C ASN A 155 0.34 -21.15 1.98
N ALA A 156 1.02 -21.17 3.12
CA ALA A 156 0.78 -22.18 4.16
C ALA A 156 -0.68 -22.20 4.67
N GLY A 157 -1.37 -21.06 4.61
CA GLY A 157 -2.78 -20.95 5.00
C GLY A 157 -3.79 -21.35 3.93
N GLY A 158 -3.37 -21.65 2.69
CA GLY A 158 -4.26 -21.91 1.55
C GLY A 158 -5.17 -20.73 1.19
N SER A 159 -4.86 -19.53 1.70
CA SER A 159 -5.66 -18.32 1.48
C SER A 159 -5.23 -17.54 0.25
N PHE A 160 -4.00 -17.78 -0.22
CA PHE A 160 -3.40 -17.05 -1.32
C PHE A 160 -2.59 -17.97 -2.24
N VAL A 161 -2.77 -17.76 -3.55
CA VAL A 161 -2.19 -18.55 -4.62
C VAL A 161 -1.48 -17.65 -5.62
N VAL A 162 -0.31 -18.10 -6.08
CA VAL A 162 0.45 -17.53 -7.19
C VAL A 162 0.54 -18.58 -8.29
N ASP A 163 -0.08 -18.31 -9.43
CA ASP A 163 0.00 -19.17 -10.61
C ASP A 163 1.12 -18.68 -11.52
N VAL A 164 2.09 -19.52 -11.83
CA VAL A 164 3.18 -19.22 -12.77
C VAL A 164 3.00 -20.05 -14.03
N PHE A 165 2.98 -19.41 -15.19
CA PHE A 165 2.72 -20.06 -16.48
C PHE A 165 3.52 -19.42 -17.62
N VAL A 166 3.57 -20.12 -18.74
CA VAL A 166 4.18 -19.59 -19.98
C VAL A 166 3.07 -19.17 -20.92
N GLU A 167 3.14 -17.93 -21.39
CA GLU A 167 2.26 -17.40 -22.43
C GLU A 167 3.12 -16.67 -23.48
N SER A 168 2.90 -16.98 -24.76
CA SER A 168 3.63 -16.37 -25.87
C SER A 168 5.16 -16.45 -25.73
N GLY A 169 5.68 -17.53 -25.14
CA GLY A 169 7.11 -17.77 -24.95
C GLY A 169 7.76 -17.02 -23.79
N ALA A 170 6.99 -16.34 -22.95
CA ALA A 170 7.47 -15.64 -21.75
C ALA A 170 6.81 -16.18 -20.48
N LEU A 171 7.50 -16.10 -19.34
CA LEU A 171 6.91 -16.38 -18.03
C LEU A 171 5.99 -15.24 -17.61
N LYS A 172 4.87 -15.61 -17.02
CA LYS A 172 3.92 -14.72 -16.36
C LYS A 172 3.55 -15.29 -14.99
N LEU A 173 3.09 -14.42 -14.11
CA LEU A 173 2.38 -14.82 -12.90
C LEU A 173 0.98 -14.24 -12.86
N ALA A 174 0.07 -14.92 -12.17
CA ALA A 174 -1.25 -14.42 -11.82
C ALA A 174 -1.48 -14.58 -10.31
N PHE A 175 -1.95 -13.52 -9.67
CA PHE A 175 -2.38 -13.60 -8.27
C PHE A 175 -3.82 -14.11 -8.18
N GLN A 176 -4.07 -15.10 -7.32
CA GLN A 176 -5.38 -15.73 -7.14
C GLN A 176 -6.01 -16.31 -8.42
N GLY A 177 -5.20 -16.60 -9.45
CA GLY A 177 -5.68 -17.04 -10.76
C GLY A 177 -6.55 -16.01 -11.49
N LEU A 178 -6.52 -14.74 -11.07
CA LEU A 178 -7.34 -13.68 -11.65
C LEU A 178 -6.67 -13.11 -12.91
N GLY A 179 -7.42 -13.06 -14.02
CA GLY A 179 -6.91 -12.54 -15.30
C GLY A 179 -6.50 -11.06 -15.26
N GLU A 180 -7.15 -10.25 -14.42
CA GLU A 180 -6.83 -8.84 -14.18
C GLU A 180 -5.58 -8.66 -13.29
N GLU A 181 -5.03 -9.74 -12.73
CA GLU A 181 -3.86 -9.72 -11.86
C GLU A 181 -2.69 -10.51 -12.46
N VAL A 182 -2.59 -10.46 -13.79
CA VAL A 182 -1.54 -11.11 -14.57
C VAL A 182 -0.40 -10.12 -14.85
N PHE A 183 0.82 -10.51 -14.47
CA PHE A 183 2.03 -9.70 -14.66
C PHE A 183 3.10 -10.51 -15.41
N PRO A 184 3.95 -9.85 -16.22
CA PRO A 184 5.15 -10.49 -16.74
C PRO A 184 6.05 -10.92 -15.58
N LEU A 185 6.76 -12.03 -15.72
CA LEU A 185 7.71 -12.52 -14.74
C LEU A 185 9.10 -12.61 -15.38
N GLU A 186 9.88 -11.56 -15.22
CA GLU A 186 11.17 -11.39 -15.87
C GLU A 186 12.30 -11.90 -14.98
N HIS A 187 13.25 -12.63 -15.58
CA HIS A 187 14.44 -13.08 -14.86
C HIS A 187 15.39 -11.92 -14.58
N LEU A 188 15.92 -11.86 -13.35
CA LEU A 188 16.93 -10.88 -12.95
C LEU A 188 18.32 -11.53 -12.87
N HIS A 189 18.49 -12.48 -11.95
CA HIS A 189 19.71 -13.23 -11.72
C HIS A 189 19.42 -14.47 -10.88
N GLY A 190 20.22 -15.54 -11.01
CA GLY A 190 20.05 -16.76 -10.23
C GLY A 190 18.63 -17.32 -10.33
N GLU A 191 17.95 -17.49 -9.18
CA GLU A 191 16.54 -17.91 -9.09
C GLU A 191 15.59 -16.75 -8.75
N VAL A 192 16.01 -15.50 -9.01
CA VAL A 192 15.24 -14.30 -8.70
C VAL A 192 14.64 -13.72 -9.97
N PHE A 193 13.34 -13.46 -9.90
CA PHE A 193 12.52 -12.87 -10.95
C PHE A 193 11.82 -11.63 -10.42
N THR A 194 11.42 -10.73 -11.32
CA THR A 194 10.60 -9.57 -10.99
C THR A 194 9.28 -9.61 -11.74
N TRP A 195 8.21 -9.19 -11.06
CA TRP A 195 6.93 -8.88 -11.68
C TRP A 195 6.65 -7.38 -11.76
N PHE A 196 7.65 -6.56 -11.43
CA PHE A 196 7.55 -5.11 -11.61
C PHE A 196 7.43 -4.78 -13.10
N THR A 197 6.41 -3.99 -13.43
CA THR A 197 6.22 -3.43 -14.77
C THR A 197 6.66 -1.97 -14.80
N SER A 198 5.74 -1.06 -14.51
CA SER A 198 6.01 0.35 -14.32
C SER A 198 5.08 0.92 -13.25
N ILE A 199 5.47 2.05 -12.65
CA ILE A 199 4.63 2.78 -11.70
C ILE A 199 3.24 3.08 -12.28
N ARG A 200 3.18 3.46 -13.57
CA ARG A 200 1.93 3.77 -14.24
C ARG A 200 1.04 2.54 -14.41
N ASP A 201 1.64 1.44 -14.84
CA ASP A 201 0.93 0.18 -15.06
C ASP A 201 0.39 -0.39 -13.74
N LEU A 202 1.20 -0.41 -12.68
CA LEU A 202 0.77 -0.78 -11.34
C LEU A 202 -0.38 0.11 -10.84
N ALA A 203 -0.29 1.43 -11.06
CA ALA A 203 -1.36 2.35 -10.70
C ALA A 203 -2.65 2.11 -11.49
N GLN A 204 -2.57 1.71 -12.77
CA GLN A 204 -3.73 1.35 -13.59
C GLN A 204 -4.42 0.08 -13.10
N HIS A 205 -3.65 -0.86 -12.55
CA HIS A 205 -4.16 -2.07 -11.87
C HIS A 205 -4.64 -1.78 -10.44
N GLY A 206 -4.66 -0.53 -10.00
CA GLY A 206 -5.07 -0.18 -8.63
C GLY A 206 -4.13 -0.73 -7.55
N ARG A 207 -2.86 -0.99 -7.89
CA ARG A 207 -1.86 -1.48 -6.94
C ARG A 207 -1.17 -0.32 -6.22
N GLN A 208 -0.96 -0.48 -4.91
CA GLN A 208 -0.06 0.38 -4.16
C GLN A 208 1.38 0.08 -4.58
N ILE A 209 2.22 1.11 -4.56
CA ILE A 209 3.63 0.97 -4.94
C ILE A 209 4.46 0.76 -3.67
N PHE A 210 5.14 -0.38 -3.61
CA PHE A 210 6.05 -0.75 -2.52
C PHE A 210 7.52 -0.58 -2.90
N PRO A 211 8.47 -0.70 -1.96
CA PRO A 211 9.89 -0.83 -2.25
C PRO A 211 10.23 -2.10 -3.05
N ALA A 212 11.42 -2.15 -3.64
CA ALA A 212 11.85 -3.20 -4.57
C ALA A 212 11.60 -4.66 -4.12
N PRO A 213 11.85 -5.07 -2.86
CA PRO A 213 11.63 -6.46 -2.42
C PRO A 213 10.23 -7.01 -2.68
N HIS A 214 9.21 -6.14 -2.67
CA HIS A 214 7.83 -6.53 -2.95
C HIS A 214 7.64 -7.07 -4.37
N TYR A 215 8.45 -6.65 -5.33
CA TYR A 215 8.30 -7.09 -6.71
C TYR A 215 9.15 -8.31 -7.07
N LEU A 216 9.88 -8.86 -6.09
CA LEU A 216 10.79 -9.97 -6.31
C LEU A 216 10.12 -11.30 -5.95
N ILE A 217 10.27 -12.27 -6.84
CA ILE A 217 9.94 -13.67 -6.62
C ILE A 217 11.25 -14.45 -6.63
N ARG A 218 11.52 -15.17 -5.54
CA ARG A 218 12.66 -16.08 -5.46
C ARG A 218 12.18 -17.52 -5.51
N PHE A 219 12.58 -18.28 -6.52
CA PHE A 219 12.29 -19.71 -6.59
C PHE A 219 13.28 -20.52 -5.76
N HIS A 220 12.76 -21.57 -5.13
CA HIS A 220 13.52 -22.49 -4.31
C HIS A 220 13.44 -23.90 -4.88
N ARG A 221 14.59 -24.59 -4.86
CA ARG A 221 14.76 -25.92 -5.46
C ARG A 221 15.07 -26.95 -4.40
N ASN A 222 14.64 -28.18 -4.65
CA ASN A 222 15.08 -29.32 -3.87
C ASN A 222 16.46 -29.84 -4.35
N SER A 223 16.97 -30.88 -3.70
CA SER A 223 18.25 -31.53 -4.03
C SER A 223 18.30 -32.14 -5.44
N MET A 224 17.14 -32.35 -6.08
CA MET A 224 17.03 -32.85 -7.46
C MET A 224 16.98 -31.71 -8.50
N GLY A 225 17.16 -30.45 -8.08
CA GLY A 225 17.15 -29.28 -8.97
C GLY A 225 15.75 -28.81 -9.38
N LYS A 226 14.69 -29.42 -8.83
CA LYS A 226 13.30 -29.10 -9.16
C LYS A 226 12.77 -27.97 -8.29
N VAL A 227 12.10 -26.99 -8.90
CA VAL A 227 11.41 -25.91 -8.19
C VAL A 227 10.26 -26.48 -7.38
N VAL A 228 10.28 -26.24 -6.06
CA VAL A 228 9.31 -26.76 -5.08
C VAL A 228 8.58 -25.66 -4.32
N SER A 229 9.09 -24.42 -4.35
CA SER A 229 8.43 -23.28 -3.74
C SER A 229 8.92 -21.98 -4.35
N LEU A 230 8.20 -20.91 -4.06
CA LEU A 230 8.65 -19.54 -4.25
C LEU A 230 8.54 -18.77 -2.94
N GLU A 231 9.34 -17.71 -2.81
CA GLU A 231 9.33 -16.78 -1.69
C GLU A 231 8.98 -15.39 -2.23
N TRP A 232 8.04 -14.71 -1.55
CA TRP A 232 7.58 -13.39 -1.94
C TRP A 232 7.37 -12.48 -0.73
N ALA A 233 8.04 -11.32 -0.72
CA ALA A 233 7.86 -10.28 0.31
C ALA A 233 6.60 -9.43 0.03
N HIS A 234 5.44 -10.08 -0.02
CA HIS A 234 4.15 -9.46 -0.39
C HIS A 234 3.73 -8.31 0.55
N ASN A 235 4.21 -8.30 1.80
CA ASN A 235 4.00 -7.22 2.77
C ASN A 235 5.05 -6.10 2.69
N GLY A 236 6.02 -6.19 1.78
CA GLY A 236 7.08 -5.20 1.59
C GLY A 236 8.22 -5.26 2.61
N THR A 237 8.34 -6.32 3.42
CA THR A 237 9.42 -6.44 4.41
C THR A 237 10.76 -6.82 3.80
N THR A 238 11.85 -6.28 4.34
CA THR A 238 13.23 -6.62 3.96
C THR A 238 13.75 -7.89 4.66
N SER A 239 13.03 -8.40 5.66
CA SER A 239 13.43 -9.54 6.50
C SER A 239 13.13 -10.93 5.90
N GLY A 240 12.77 -11.01 4.62
CA GLY A 240 12.35 -12.23 3.94
C GLY A 240 10.87 -12.23 3.54
N GLY A 241 10.50 -13.12 2.63
CA GLY A 241 9.14 -13.27 2.14
C GLY A 241 8.37 -14.45 2.74
N GLU A 242 7.06 -14.46 2.52
CA GLU A 242 6.24 -15.66 2.75
C GLU A 242 6.59 -16.73 1.72
N PHE A 243 6.60 -18.00 2.14
CA PHE A 243 6.81 -19.13 1.25
C PHE A 243 5.49 -19.64 0.70
N PHE A 244 5.48 -19.88 -0.61
CA PHE A 244 4.40 -20.50 -1.34
C PHE A 244 4.90 -21.82 -1.91
N VAL A 245 4.25 -22.93 -1.54
CA VAL A 245 4.68 -24.28 -1.91
C VAL A 245 4.03 -24.66 -3.23
N LYS A 246 4.84 -25.22 -4.13
CA LYS A 246 4.40 -25.68 -5.44
C LYS A 246 3.58 -26.95 -5.28
N ASP A 247 2.38 -26.94 -5.81
CA ASP A 247 1.46 -28.08 -5.77
C ASP A 247 2.12 -29.32 -6.40
N TYR A 248 2.42 -30.30 -5.55
CA TYR A 248 2.60 -31.69 -5.94
C TYR A 248 1.59 -32.46 -5.08
N ALA A 249 0.63 -33.12 -5.70
CA ALA A 249 -0.11 -34.17 -5.02
C ALA A 249 0.89 -35.03 -4.21
N ALA A 250 0.60 -35.17 -2.90
CA ALA A 250 1.35 -35.88 -1.86
C ALA A 250 2.32 -35.03 -1.00
N TRP A 251 1.76 -34.33 -0.02
CA TRP A 251 2.28 -34.41 1.36
C TRP A 251 1.27 -35.23 2.19
N PRO A 252 1.71 -36.20 3.01
CA PRO A 252 0.80 -36.99 3.82
C PRO A 252 0.11 -36.09 4.85
N ALA A 253 -1.23 -36.15 4.85
CA ALA A 253 -2.17 -35.39 5.67
C ALA A 253 -2.04 -35.62 7.19
N SER A 254 -0.86 -35.34 7.76
CA SER A 254 -0.58 -35.47 9.19
C SER A 254 -0.29 -34.13 9.88
N TRP A 255 -0.32 -33.02 9.14
CA TRP A 255 -0.22 -31.69 9.71
C TRP A 255 -1.25 -30.77 9.06
N LEU A 256 -2.01 -30.08 9.91
CA LEU A 256 -3.09 -29.12 9.59
C LEU A 256 -4.48 -29.73 9.41
N GLY A 257 -5.13 -29.98 10.55
CA GLY A 257 -6.58 -29.89 10.62
C GLY A 257 -6.98 -28.42 10.65
N LEU A 258 -7.79 -27.99 9.68
CA LEU A 258 -8.95 -27.09 9.83
C LEU A 258 -9.45 -26.67 8.44
N SER A 259 -10.75 -26.86 8.21
CA SER A 259 -11.49 -26.43 7.03
C SER A 259 -12.10 -25.05 7.27
N VAL A 260 -11.98 -24.10 6.34
CA VAL A 260 -12.95 -23.01 6.19
C VAL A 260 -13.11 -22.57 4.72
N LEU A 261 -14.36 -22.30 4.36
CA LEU A 261 -14.90 -21.84 3.09
C LEU A 261 -14.54 -20.37 2.77
N SER A 262 -14.40 -20.09 1.47
CA SER A 262 -14.15 -18.76 0.88
C SER A 262 -15.42 -18.17 0.26
N THR A 263 -15.61 -16.86 0.40
CA THR A 263 -16.44 -16.04 -0.50
C THR A 263 -15.73 -14.72 -0.77
N SER A 264 -15.54 -14.39 -2.05
CA SER A 264 -14.97 -13.13 -2.56
C SER A 264 -16.07 -12.14 -2.98
N VAL A 265 -15.75 -10.84 -3.01
CA VAL A 265 -16.49 -9.83 -3.79
C VAL A 265 -15.51 -8.83 -4.41
N ALA A 266 -15.75 -8.52 -5.69
CA ALA A 266 -14.93 -7.72 -6.61
C ALA A 266 -15.23 -6.20 -6.55
N GLY A 267 -14.28 -5.42 -7.06
CA GLY A 267 -14.27 -3.94 -7.09
C GLY A 267 -14.98 -3.27 -8.28
N TYR A 268 -14.95 -1.94 -8.27
CA TYR A 268 -15.49 -1.05 -9.32
C TYR A 268 -14.57 0.15 -9.56
N PHE A 269 -14.47 0.57 -10.84
CA PHE A 269 -13.73 1.76 -11.33
C PHE A 269 -14.55 3.07 -11.20
N ALA A 270 -13.87 4.22 -11.11
CA ALA A 270 -14.51 5.54 -11.26
C ALA A 270 -13.60 6.63 -11.90
N VAL A 271 -14.24 7.52 -12.63
CA VAL A 271 -13.72 8.67 -13.41
C VAL A 271 -13.49 9.91 -12.53
N SER A 272 -12.39 10.64 -12.77
CA SER A 272 -11.88 11.79 -12.00
C SER A 272 -12.87 12.97 -11.81
N ARG A 273 -13.16 13.34 -10.55
CA ARG A 273 -13.91 14.52 -10.06
C ARG A 273 -13.50 14.80 -8.60
N LEU A 274 -12.93 15.99 -8.34
CA LEU A 274 -12.75 16.50 -6.98
C LEU A 274 -14.11 16.99 -6.43
N ARG A 275 -14.50 16.56 -5.23
CA ARG A 275 -15.67 17.11 -4.53
C ARG A 275 -15.27 17.57 -3.13
N ILE A 276 -15.60 18.81 -2.82
CA ILE A 276 -15.45 19.41 -1.49
C ILE A 276 -16.86 19.60 -0.95
N MET A 277 -17.14 19.05 0.24
CA MET A 277 -18.42 19.26 0.93
C MET A 277 -18.16 20.00 2.23
N LEU A 278 -18.78 21.18 2.36
CA LEU A 278 -18.80 21.96 3.59
C LEU A 278 -20.21 21.89 4.17
N GLY A 279 -20.32 21.39 5.40
CA GLY A 279 -21.60 21.27 6.11
C GLY A 279 -21.62 22.21 7.32
N TRP A 280 -22.67 23.02 7.41
CA TRP A 280 -22.96 23.87 8.58
C TRP A 280 -24.39 23.63 9.02
N SER A 281 -24.59 23.22 10.27
CA SER A 281 -25.92 23.11 10.88
C SER A 281 -26.33 24.48 11.41
N LYS A 282 -27.35 25.10 10.82
CA LYS A 282 -28.05 26.24 11.46
C LYS A 282 -29.06 25.68 12.47
N ASN A 283 -29.00 26.15 13.71
CA ASN A 283 -30.08 25.95 14.68
C ASN A 283 -31.34 26.67 14.23
#